data_AF-A0A0Q9R2N1-F1
#
_entry.id   AF-A0A0Q9R2N1-F1
#
_cell.length_a   1.000
_cell.length_b   1.000
_cell.length_c   1.000
_cell.angle_alpha   90.00
_cell.angle_beta   90.00
_cell.angle_gamma   90.00
#
_symmetry.space_group_name_H-M   'P 1'
#
loop_
_entity.id
_entity.type
_entity.pdbx_description
1 polymer ?
#
loop_
_entity_poly.entity_id
_entity_poly.type
_entity_poly.pdbx_seq_one_letter_code
_entity_poly.pdbx_strand_id
1 'polypeptide(L)'
;MATGTELSPRWHTALQEFLSPAILLRLSAAYNGVGANSDLTLTADRGVCVHRRSTVETDNDGSIRARGHEPSLEVALFDAENIWGAISRVLPPLAELRADAVHARTDSGDAVVHMPLTPSEAAAIVPEEAVLSAAMTTRAGQSRQVWAGRWSVSESTLYSVRTTDGALLLTPQRAGHVAREITFALAGAYEFVAGAAASA
;
A
#
# COMPACT_ATOMS: atom_id res chain seq x y z
N MET A 1 -25.38 24.32 13.25
CA MET A 1 -24.02 24.78 12.89
C MET A 1 -23.06 24.23 13.94
N ALA A 2 -22.03 23.46 13.55
CA ALA A 2 -21.03 22.97 14.50
C ALA A 2 -20.14 24.14 14.93
N THR A 3 -19.89 24.30 16.23
CA THR A 3 -19.23 25.44 16.86
C THR A 3 -17.70 25.47 16.70
N GLY A 4 -17.10 24.54 15.94
CA GLY A 4 -15.69 24.58 15.56
C GLY A 4 -14.68 24.34 16.69
N THR A 5 -15.13 24.11 17.92
CA THR A 5 -14.25 23.91 19.10
C THR A 5 -14.07 22.45 19.48
N GLU A 6 -14.91 21.54 18.97
CA GLU A 6 -14.88 20.12 19.34
C GLU A 6 -15.00 19.24 18.09
N LEU A 7 -14.22 18.16 18.08
CA LEU A 7 -14.37 17.09 17.10
C LEU A 7 -15.66 16.32 17.42
N SER A 8 -16.42 15.98 16.38
CA SER A 8 -17.56 15.06 16.59
C SER A 8 -17.06 13.73 17.21
N PRO A 9 -17.87 13.03 18.02
CA PRO A 9 -17.47 11.77 18.64
C PRO A 9 -16.92 10.74 17.65
N ARG A 10 -17.53 10.65 16.46
CA ARG A 10 -17.08 9.75 15.38
C ARG A 10 -15.64 10.04 14.95
N TRP A 11 -15.29 11.31 14.78
CA TRP A 11 -13.93 11.74 14.41
C TRP A 11 -12.94 11.57 15.56
N HIS A 12 -13.37 11.81 16.79
CA HIS A 12 -12.53 11.57 17.97
C HIS A 12 -12.12 10.10 18.07
N THR A 13 -13.08 9.17 17.99
CA THR A 13 -12.82 7.73 18.00
C THR A 13 -11.89 7.30 16.87
N ALA A 14 -12.16 7.76 15.64
CA ALA A 14 -11.31 7.44 14.49
C ALA A 14 -9.86 7.90 14.67
N LEU A 15 -9.64 9.11 15.20
CA LEU A 15 -8.28 9.61 15.43
C LEU A 15 -7.58 8.85 16.56
N GLN A 16 -8.29 8.46 17.62
CA GLN A 16 -7.72 7.61 18.66
C GLN A 16 -7.26 6.26 18.10
N GLU A 17 -8.04 5.65 17.22
CA GLU A 17 -7.67 4.40 16.54
C GLU A 17 -6.47 4.57 15.63
N PHE A 18 -6.43 5.69 14.89
CA PHE A 18 -5.30 6.01 14.04
C PHE A 18 -4.00 6.18 14.83
N LEU A 19 -4.07 6.75 16.04
CA LEU A 19 -2.91 6.96 16.91
C LEU A 19 -2.42 5.67 17.59
N SER A 20 -3.24 4.64 17.68
CA SER A 20 -2.88 3.36 18.31
C SER A 20 -3.49 2.16 17.59
N PRO A 21 -3.08 1.90 16.33
CA PRO A 21 -3.72 0.90 15.50
C PRO A 21 -3.31 -0.52 15.92
N ALA A 22 -4.28 -1.43 15.92
CA ALA A 22 -4.03 -2.86 16.00
C ALA A 22 -3.39 -3.38 14.69
N ILE A 23 -3.84 -2.86 13.55
CA ILE A 23 -3.30 -3.15 12.22
C ILE A 23 -3.09 -1.82 11.49
N LEU A 24 -1.89 -1.62 10.94
CA LEU A 24 -1.52 -0.48 10.10
C LEU A 24 -0.99 -0.99 8.77
N LEU A 25 -1.64 -0.58 7.67
CA LEU A 25 -1.14 -0.72 6.31
C LEU A 25 -0.62 0.63 5.82
N ARG A 26 0.68 0.72 5.59
CA ARG A 26 1.32 1.89 4.98
C ARG A 26 1.52 1.64 3.50
N LEU A 27 1.06 2.57 2.68
CA LEU A 27 1.25 2.61 1.24
C LEU A 27 2.11 3.81 0.89
N SER A 28 3.12 3.59 0.04
CA SER A 28 3.89 4.66 -0.59
C SER A 28 3.87 4.44 -2.09
N ALA A 29 3.47 5.43 -2.85
CA ALA A 29 3.36 5.34 -4.29
C ALA A 29 3.96 6.57 -4.97
N ALA A 30 4.42 6.40 -6.21
CA ALA A 30 4.83 7.49 -7.08
C ALA A 30 4.27 7.25 -8.48
N TYR A 31 3.73 8.30 -9.12
CA TYR A 31 3.17 8.26 -10.46
C TYR A 31 3.14 9.68 -11.05
N ASN A 32 3.59 9.87 -12.28
CA ASN A 32 3.59 11.16 -13.00
C ASN A 32 4.13 12.36 -12.17
N GLY A 33 5.26 12.18 -11.48
CA GLY A 33 5.88 13.22 -10.65
C GLY A 33 5.15 13.54 -9.34
N VAL A 34 4.11 12.76 -9.00
CA VAL A 34 3.36 12.85 -7.75
C VAL A 34 3.67 11.64 -6.89
N GLY A 35 4.17 11.88 -5.70
CA GLY A 35 4.27 10.90 -4.64
C GLY A 35 3.05 10.93 -3.75
N ALA A 36 2.68 9.80 -3.18
CA ALA A 36 1.62 9.68 -2.19
C ALA A 36 2.07 8.75 -1.06
N ASN A 37 1.73 9.13 0.17
CA ASN A 37 1.83 8.24 1.32
C ASN A 37 0.45 8.12 1.96
N SER A 38 0.02 6.89 2.22
CA SER A 38 -1.26 6.60 2.83
C SER A 38 -1.08 5.64 3.99
N ASP A 39 -1.57 6.01 5.17
CA ASP A 39 -1.61 5.15 6.33
C ASP A 39 -3.08 4.73 6.54
N LEU A 40 -3.35 3.43 6.46
CA LEU A 40 -4.65 2.83 6.69
C LEU A 40 -4.61 2.04 7.99
N THR A 41 -5.43 2.42 8.96
CA THR A 41 -5.59 1.69 10.20
C THR A 41 -6.90 0.91 10.19
N LEU A 42 -6.86 -0.28 10.78
CA LEU A 42 -7.96 -1.24 10.68
C LEU A 42 -8.30 -1.82 12.05
N THR A 43 -9.59 -1.86 12.35
CA THR A 43 -10.21 -2.69 13.40
C THR A 43 -11.02 -3.80 12.73
N ALA A 44 -11.82 -4.55 13.52
CA ALA A 44 -12.68 -5.60 13.00
C ALA A 44 -13.84 -5.06 12.13
N ASP A 45 -14.31 -3.84 12.39
CA ASP A 45 -15.53 -3.27 11.81
C ASP A 45 -15.27 -2.02 10.94
N ARG A 46 -14.20 -1.28 11.19
CA ARG A 46 -13.93 0.00 10.53
C ARG A 46 -12.45 0.21 10.24
N GLY A 47 -12.19 1.24 9.44
CA GLY A 47 -10.85 1.73 9.23
C GLY A 47 -10.79 3.24 9.00
N VAL A 48 -9.58 3.76 9.13
CA VAL A 48 -9.23 5.16 8.89
C VAL A 48 -8.10 5.20 7.90
N CYS A 49 -8.28 5.94 6.82
CA CYS A 49 -7.23 6.20 5.84
C CYS A 49 -6.79 7.66 5.96
N VAL A 50 -5.51 7.89 6.24
CA VAL A 50 -4.87 9.20 6.15
C VAL A 50 -4.01 9.21 4.89
N HIS A 51 -4.36 10.07 3.94
CA HIS A 51 -3.68 10.19 2.66
C HIS A 51 -3.02 11.56 2.51
N ARG A 52 -1.78 11.56 2.01
CA ARG A 52 -1.02 12.77 1.74
C ARG A 52 -0.29 12.65 0.42
N ARG A 53 -0.43 13.69 -0.42
CA ARG A 53 0.31 13.82 -1.67
C ARG A 53 1.51 14.75 -1.52
N SER A 54 2.49 14.53 -2.37
CA SER A 54 3.72 15.31 -2.47
C SER A 54 4.15 15.41 -3.92
N THR A 55 4.80 16.50 -4.28
CA THR A 55 5.60 16.52 -5.51
C THR A 55 6.88 15.75 -5.27
N VAL A 56 7.24 14.89 -6.22
CA VAL A 56 8.47 14.11 -6.16
C VAL A 56 9.31 14.34 -7.39
N GLU A 57 10.62 14.34 -7.20
CA GLU A 57 11.60 14.32 -8.28
C GLU A 57 12.41 13.05 -8.19
N THR A 58 12.82 12.53 -9.34
CA THR A 58 13.80 11.46 -9.42
C THR A 58 15.17 12.11 -9.48
N ASP A 59 16.03 11.80 -8.53
CA ASP A 59 17.42 12.26 -8.52
C ASP A 59 18.25 11.46 -9.55
N ASN A 60 19.49 11.88 -9.81
CA ASN A 60 20.35 11.27 -10.83
C ASN A 60 20.70 9.79 -10.54
N ASP A 61 20.52 9.35 -9.30
CA ASP A 61 20.72 7.96 -8.86
C ASP A 61 19.44 7.11 -8.94
N GLY A 62 18.34 7.67 -9.46
CA GLY A 62 17.04 7.00 -9.53
C GLY A 62 16.24 7.05 -8.22
N SER A 63 16.77 7.68 -7.16
CA SER A 63 16.03 7.83 -5.91
C SER A 63 14.90 8.83 -6.04
N ILE A 64 13.76 8.54 -5.41
CA ILE A 64 12.60 9.44 -5.39
C ILE A 64 12.71 10.34 -4.17
N ARG A 65 12.81 11.65 -4.39
CA ARG A 65 12.88 12.66 -3.33
C ARG A 65 11.63 13.55 -3.34
N ALA A 66 10.99 13.69 -2.19
CA ALA A 66 9.91 14.66 -2.01
C ALA A 66 10.45 16.10 -2.06
N ARG A 67 9.89 16.92 -2.95
CA ARG A 67 10.22 18.35 -3.09
C ARG A 67 9.31 19.25 -2.27
N GLY A 68 8.07 18.83 -2.08
CA GLY A 68 7.07 19.55 -1.31
C GLY A 68 5.91 18.62 -1.00
N HIS A 69 5.20 18.92 0.08
CA HIS A 69 3.98 18.24 0.42
C HIS A 69 2.79 19.15 0.16
N GLU A 70 1.66 18.58 -0.23
CA GLU A 70 0.41 19.33 -0.17
C GLU A 70 0.19 19.78 1.29
N PRO A 71 -0.28 21.03 1.50
CA PRO A 71 -0.55 21.56 2.84
C PRO A 71 -1.80 20.94 3.47
N SER A 72 -2.53 20.11 2.73
CA SER A 72 -3.71 19.37 3.17
C SER A 72 -3.40 17.87 3.32
N LEU A 73 -4.10 17.25 4.26
CA LEU A 73 -4.21 15.79 4.38
C LEU A 73 -5.68 15.40 4.20
N GLU A 74 -5.93 14.30 3.50
CA GLU A 74 -7.27 13.71 3.39
C GLU A 74 -7.40 12.64 4.46
N VAL A 75 -8.46 12.69 5.26
CA VAL A 75 -8.84 11.60 6.17
C VAL A 75 -10.17 11.03 5.71
N ALA A 76 -10.22 9.72 5.50
CA ALA A 76 -11.42 8.99 5.13
C ALA A 76 -11.72 7.92 6.17
N LEU A 77 -12.99 7.81 6.56
CA LEU A 77 -13.50 6.71 7.37
C LEU A 77 -14.19 5.71 6.43
N PHE A 78 -13.96 4.43 6.64
CA PHE A 78 -14.55 3.37 5.82
C PHE A 78 -14.92 2.15 6.68
N ASP A 79 -15.86 1.35 6.20
CA ASP A 79 -16.19 0.07 6.82
C ASP A 79 -15.14 -0.96 6.43
N ALA A 80 -14.72 -1.83 7.36
CA ALA A 80 -13.63 -2.77 7.12
C ALA A 80 -13.90 -3.72 5.94
N GLU A 81 -15.17 -4.06 5.69
CA GLU A 81 -15.61 -4.83 4.51
C GLU A 81 -15.29 -4.14 3.17
N ASN A 82 -15.17 -2.81 3.17
CA ASN A 82 -14.90 -1.97 2.01
C ASN A 82 -13.43 -1.55 1.90
N ILE A 83 -12.51 -2.24 2.61
CA ILE A 83 -11.09 -1.87 2.66
C ILE A 83 -10.46 -1.69 1.26
N TRP A 84 -10.76 -2.59 0.32
CA TRP A 84 -10.17 -2.48 -1.02
C TRP A 84 -10.65 -1.22 -1.77
N GLY A 85 -11.90 -0.81 -1.55
CA GLY A 85 -12.41 0.47 -2.07
C GLY A 85 -11.64 1.67 -1.50
N ALA A 86 -11.30 1.63 -0.21
CA ALA A 86 -10.48 2.66 0.43
C ALA A 86 -9.03 2.67 -0.09
N ILE A 87 -8.42 1.49 -0.27
CA ILE A 87 -7.07 1.35 -0.81
C ILE A 87 -7.02 1.84 -2.26
N SER A 88 -7.87 1.32 -3.14
CA SER A 88 -7.82 1.62 -4.57
C SER A 88 -8.01 3.12 -4.87
N ARG A 89 -8.75 3.84 -4.03
CA ARG A 89 -8.91 5.31 -4.12
C ARG A 89 -7.59 6.06 -3.96
N VAL A 90 -6.67 5.58 -3.12
CA VAL A 90 -5.39 6.25 -2.83
C VAL A 90 -4.21 5.74 -3.66
N LEU A 91 -4.40 4.66 -4.42
CA LEU A 91 -3.41 4.16 -5.38
C LEU A 91 -3.33 5.06 -6.62
N PRO A 92 -2.23 5.04 -7.39
CA PRO A 92 -2.20 5.64 -8.72
C PRO A 92 -3.38 5.19 -9.59
N PRO A 93 -3.90 6.05 -10.49
CA PRO A 93 -5.09 5.78 -11.31
C PRO A 93 -4.82 4.84 -12.49
N LEU A 94 -4.10 3.74 -12.23
CA LEU A 94 -3.75 2.71 -13.18
C LEU A 94 -4.60 1.46 -12.92
N ALA A 95 -5.19 0.90 -13.97
CA ALA A 95 -6.06 -0.28 -13.86
C ALA A 95 -5.30 -1.49 -13.30
N GLU A 96 -4.03 -1.60 -13.66
CA GLU A 96 -3.05 -2.59 -13.21
C GLU A 96 -2.94 -2.62 -11.67
N LEU A 97 -2.95 -1.45 -11.03
CA LEU A 97 -2.83 -1.29 -9.58
C LEU A 97 -4.19 -1.34 -8.86
N ARG A 98 -5.27 -0.89 -9.52
CA ARG A 98 -6.59 -0.69 -8.90
C ARG A 98 -7.60 -1.83 -9.13
N ALA A 99 -7.33 -2.76 -10.04
CA ALA A 99 -8.24 -3.86 -10.31
C ALA A 99 -8.51 -4.73 -9.06
N ASP A 100 -9.72 -5.27 -8.96
CA ASP A 100 -10.12 -6.16 -7.87
C ASP A 100 -9.39 -7.50 -7.90
N ALA A 101 -9.26 -8.14 -6.74
CA ALA A 101 -8.57 -9.42 -6.57
C ALA A 101 -9.14 -10.55 -7.46
N VAL A 102 -10.41 -10.49 -7.83
CA VAL A 102 -11.06 -11.46 -8.74
C VAL A 102 -10.40 -11.51 -10.13
N HIS A 103 -9.74 -10.41 -10.54
CA HIS A 103 -9.04 -10.32 -11.82
C HIS A 103 -7.65 -10.96 -11.80
N ALA A 104 -7.12 -11.30 -10.61
CA ALA A 104 -5.80 -11.90 -10.43
C ALA A 104 -5.72 -13.39 -10.84
N ARG A 105 -6.63 -13.88 -11.70
CA ARG A 105 -6.76 -15.31 -12.04
C ARG A 105 -5.42 -15.90 -12.47
N THR A 106 -5.02 -16.97 -11.78
CA THR A 106 -3.90 -17.85 -12.11
C THR A 106 -4.32 -18.78 -13.24
N ASP A 107 -4.22 -18.32 -14.48
CA ASP A 107 -4.15 -19.26 -15.59
C ASP A 107 -2.75 -19.85 -15.59
N SER A 108 -2.67 -21.15 -15.29
CA SER A 108 -1.47 -21.97 -15.28
C SER A 108 -0.90 -22.08 -16.70
N GLY A 109 -0.21 -21.06 -17.20
CA GLY A 109 0.30 -21.09 -18.57
C GLY A 109 1.27 -19.98 -18.96
N ASP A 110 1.28 -18.84 -18.27
CA ASP A 110 2.25 -17.79 -18.58
C ASP A 110 3.60 -18.14 -17.98
N ALA A 111 4.59 -18.37 -18.84
CA ALA A 111 5.98 -18.57 -18.45
C ALA A 111 6.42 -17.38 -17.60
N VAL A 112 6.55 -17.61 -16.29
CA VAL A 112 7.04 -16.61 -15.35
C VAL A 112 8.51 -16.35 -15.68
N VAL A 113 8.76 -15.30 -16.45
CA VAL A 113 10.13 -14.84 -16.71
C VAL A 113 10.59 -14.10 -15.48
N HIS A 114 11.40 -14.79 -14.68
CA HIS A 114 12.18 -14.17 -13.62
C HIS A 114 13.33 -13.41 -14.25
N MET A 115 13.28 -12.09 -14.15
CA MET A 115 14.36 -11.23 -14.62
C MET A 115 15.17 -10.76 -13.40
N PRO A 116 16.29 -11.43 -13.07
CA PRO A 116 17.22 -10.93 -12.07
C PRO A 116 17.97 -9.73 -12.68
N LEU A 117 17.88 -8.58 -12.03
CA LEU A 117 18.50 -7.34 -12.44
C LEU A 117 19.43 -6.85 -11.33
N THR A 118 20.58 -6.34 -11.71
CA THR A 118 21.37 -5.45 -10.85
C THR A 118 20.60 -4.14 -10.62
N PRO A 119 20.89 -3.39 -9.53
CA PRO A 119 20.29 -2.08 -9.32
C PRO A 119 20.45 -1.12 -10.50
N SER A 120 21.59 -1.16 -11.20
CA SER A 120 21.84 -0.35 -12.40
C SER A 120 21.01 -0.76 -13.61
N GLU A 121 20.78 -2.07 -13.81
CA GLU A 121 19.94 -2.56 -14.91
C GLU A 121 18.47 -2.24 -14.64
N ALA A 122 18.01 -2.36 -13.39
CA ALA A 122 16.67 -1.96 -13.00
C ALA A 122 16.43 -0.45 -13.20
N ALA A 123 17.43 0.40 -12.91
CA ALA A 123 17.35 1.84 -13.16
C ALA A 123 17.34 2.19 -14.67
N ALA A 124 17.84 1.29 -15.53
CA ALA A 124 17.88 1.49 -16.98
C ALA A 124 16.59 1.00 -17.70
N ILE A 125 15.72 0.26 -17.01
CA ILE A 125 14.36 -0.01 -17.49
C ILE A 125 13.57 1.30 -17.35
N VAL A 126 13.56 2.06 -18.45
CA VAL A 126 12.88 3.34 -18.75
C VAL A 126 11.52 3.49 -18.03
N PRO A 127 11.20 4.72 -17.56
CA PRO A 127 10.84 5.00 -16.18
C PRO A 127 9.62 4.22 -15.71
N GLU A 128 9.66 3.77 -14.46
CA GLU A 128 8.50 3.24 -13.76
C GLU A 128 7.34 4.25 -13.90
N GLU A 129 6.32 3.90 -14.67
CA GLU A 129 5.10 4.70 -14.83
C GLU A 129 4.51 4.94 -13.44
N ALA A 130 4.47 3.86 -12.64
CA ALA A 130 4.18 3.93 -11.23
C ALA A 130 5.00 2.96 -10.40
N VAL A 131 5.24 3.34 -9.15
CA VAL A 131 5.79 2.48 -8.10
C VAL A 131 4.79 2.41 -6.97
N LEU A 132 4.64 1.24 -6.36
CA LEU A 132 3.87 1.03 -5.14
C LEU A 132 4.68 0.18 -4.16
N SER A 133 4.85 0.67 -2.94
CA SER A 133 5.33 -0.11 -1.81
C SER A 133 4.24 -0.15 -0.75
N ALA A 134 4.05 -1.32 -0.15
CA ALA A 134 3.12 -1.55 0.92
C ALA A 134 3.82 -2.27 2.09
N ALA A 135 3.52 -1.87 3.31
CA ALA A 135 4.02 -2.52 4.52
C ALA A 135 2.90 -2.63 5.54
N MET A 136 2.73 -3.81 6.12
CA MET A 136 1.71 -4.09 7.12
C MET A 136 2.37 -4.37 8.46
N THR A 137 1.91 -3.64 9.48
CA THR A 137 2.36 -3.74 10.87
C THR A 137 1.17 -4.10 11.75
N THR A 138 1.36 -5.03 12.66
CA THR A 138 0.37 -5.38 13.69
C THR A 138 0.89 -4.98 15.07
N ARG A 139 0.00 -4.62 15.98
CA ARG A 139 0.31 -4.38 17.39
C ARG A 139 -0.44 -5.39 18.26
N ALA A 140 0.34 -6.30 18.86
CA ALA A 140 -0.11 -7.25 19.87
C ALA A 140 0.91 -7.25 21.01
N GLY A 141 0.81 -6.26 21.91
CA GLY A 141 1.86 -5.94 22.89
C GLY A 141 2.99 -5.10 22.29
N GLN A 142 3.73 -5.64 21.30
CA GLN A 142 4.74 -4.90 20.54
C GLN A 142 4.33 -4.73 19.07
N SER A 143 4.73 -3.62 18.46
CA SER A 143 4.54 -3.39 17.02
C SER A 143 5.52 -4.22 16.22
N ARG A 144 5.02 -5.01 15.27
CA ARG A 144 5.83 -5.86 14.39
C ARG A 144 5.35 -5.75 12.95
N GLN A 145 6.29 -5.55 12.01
CA GLN A 145 5.99 -5.70 10.60
C GLN A 145 5.76 -7.19 10.28
N VAL A 146 4.60 -7.51 9.74
CA VAL A 146 4.18 -8.89 9.43
C VAL A 146 4.23 -9.19 7.93
N TRP A 147 4.20 -8.15 7.10
CA TRP A 147 4.20 -8.31 5.65
C TRP A 147 4.70 -7.03 4.96
N ALA A 148 5.29 -7.18 3.77
CA ALA A 148 5.61 -6.09 2.87
C ALA A 148 5.52 -6.57 1.42
N GLY A 149 5.16 -5.65 0.52
CA GLY A 149 5.07 -5.89 -0.92
C GLY A 149 5.54 -4.67 -1.71
N ARG A 150 6.11 -4.90 -2.89
CA ARG A 150 6.48 -3.85 -3.83
C ARG A 150 6.04 -4.23 -5.24
N TRP A 151 5.53 -3.24 -5.96
CA TRP A 151 5.11 -3.33 -7.34
C TRP A 151 5.61 -2.15 -8.15
N SER A 152 5.76 -2.40 -9.43
CA SER A 152 6.10 -1.41 -10.44
C SER A 152 5.19 -1.62 -11.65
N VAL A 153 4.81 -0.54 -12.32
CA VAL A 153 4.14 -0.57 -13.61
C VAL A 153 5.07 0.07 -14.63
N SER A 154 5.33 -0.64 -15.72
CA SER A 154 6.10 -0.13 -16.86
C SER A 154 5.48 -0.69 -18.13
N GLU A 155 5.25 0.16 -19.13
CA GLU A 155 4.61 -0.18 -20.40
C GLU A 155 3.30 -0.97 -20.20
N SER A 156 2.45 -0.51 -19.28
CA SER A 156 1.17 -1.16 -18.90
C SER A 156 1.31 -2.61 -18.37
N THR A 157 2.52 -3.03 -18.01
CA THR A 157 2.76 -4.33 -17.37
C THR A 157 2.99 -4.12 -15.88
N LEU A 158 2.21 -4.82 -15.04
CA LEU A 158 2.43 -4.88 -13.60
C LEU A 158 3.54 -5.87 -13.29
N TYR A 159 4.51 -5.47 -12.48
CA TYR A 159 5.54 -6.34 -11.94
C TYR A 159 5.44 -6.41 -10.43
N SER A 160 5.54 -7.61 -9.86
CA SER A 160 5.94 -7.76 -8.46
C SER A 160 7.45 -7.64 -8.37
N VAL A 161 7.92 -6.80 -7.45
CA VAL A 161 9.34 -6.51 -7.23
C VAL A 161 9.77 -7.17 -5.93
N ARG A 162 10.82 -7.99 -6.00
CA ARG A 162 11.48 -8.57 -4.83
C ARG A 162 12.97 -8.29 -4.89
N THR A 163 13.64 -8.32 -3.74
CA THR A 163 15.10 -8.32 -3.68
C THR A 163 15.56 -9.68 -3.17
N THR A 164 16.50 -10.30 -3.86
CA THR A 164 17.08 -11.59 -3.49
C THR A 164 18.56 -11.54 -3.78
N ASP A 165 19.39 -11.78 -2.77
CA ASP A 165 20.86 -11.73 -2.85
C ASP A 165 21.40 -10.42 -3.47
N GLY A 166 20.75 -9.30 -3.18
CA GLY A 166 21.12 -7.97 -3.70
C GLY A 166 20.67 -7.69 -5.13
N ALA A 167 20.10 -8.67 -5.84
CA ALA A 167 19.47 -8.48 -7.14
C ALA A 167 17.98 -8.17 -7.01
N LEU A 168 17.45 -7.34 -7.91
CA LEU A 168 16.02 -7.12 -8.06
C LEU A 168 15.43 -8.21 -8.95
N LEU A 169 14.37 -8.83 -8.48
CA LEU A 169 13.59 -9.81 -9.21
C LEU A 169 12.27 -9.17 -9.63
N LEU A 170 12.10 -8.94 -10.92
CA LEU A 170 10.84 -8.51 -11.51
C LEU A 170 10.07 -9.72 -12.00
N THR A 171 8.83 -9.85 -11.55
CA THR A 171 7.94 -10.95 -11.93
C THR A 171 6.66 -10.35 -12.51
N PRO A 172 6.36 -10.52 -13.82
CA PRO A 172 5.13 -10.02 -14.42
C PRO A 172 3.89 -10.55 -13.70
N GLN A 173 2.90 -9.68 -13.52
CA GLN A 173 1.64 -9.98 -12.84
C GLN A 173 0.45 -9.45 -13.65
N ARG A 174 -0.71 -10.05 -13.42
CA ARG A 174 -1.98 -9.54 -13.93
C ARG A 174 -2.55 -8.47 -13.01
N ALA A 175 -3.40 -7.62 -13.57
CA ALA A 175 -4.21 -6.69 -12.78
C ALA A 175 -4.99 -7.44 -11.69
N GLY A 176 -5.12 -6.84 -10.51
CA GLY A 176 -5.74 -7.46 -9.34
C GLY A 176 -4.77 -8.21 -8.42
N HIS A 177 -3.53 -8.44 -8.86
CA HIS A 177 -2.51 -9.06 -8.00
C HIS A 177 -2.24 -8.23 -6.73
N VAL A 178 -2.17 -6.90 -6.83
CA VAL A 178 -2.01 -6.01 -5.67
C VAL A 178 -3.13 -6.23 -4.64
N ALA A 179 -4.39 -6.23 -5.11
CA ALA A 179 -5.55 -6.48 -4.26
C ALA A 179 -5.46 -7.84 -3.57
N ARG A 180 -5.16 -8.90 -4.34
CA ARG A 180 -5.05 -10.26 -3.82
C ARG A 180 -4.00 -10.37 -2.70
N GLU A 181 -2.80 -9.85 -2.93
CA GLU A 181 -1.70 -9.94 -1.96
C GLU A 181 -2.00 -9.14 -0.68
N ILE A 182 -2.57 -7.94 -0.81
CA ILE A 182 -2.95 -7.13 0.36
C ILE A 182 -4.09 -7.78 1.14
N THR A 183 -5.12 -8.31 0.47
CA THR A 183 -6.21 -9.03 1.13
C THR A 183 -5.71 -10.28 1.85
N PHE A 184 -4.79 -11.04 1.23
CA PHE A 184 -4.16 -12.20 1.87
C PHE A 184 -3.36 -11.80 3.12
N ALA A 185 -2.52 -10.77 3.01
CA ALA A 185 -1.74 -10.26 4.14
C ALA A 185 -2.64 -9.79 5.28
N LEU A 186 -3.76 -9.13 4.95
CA LEU A 186 -4.73 -8.64 5.92
C LEU A 186 -5.42 -9.78 6.69
N ALA A 187 -5.82 -10.85 6.00
CA ALA A 187 -6.41 -12.02 6.64
C ALA A 187 -5.45 -12.60 7.70
N GLY A 188 -4.17 -12.77 7.35
CA GLY A 188 -3.14 -13.20 8.30
C GLY A 188 -2.90 -12.22 9.46
N ALA A 189 -3.01 -10.91 9.21
CA ALA A 189 -2.89 -9.89 10.26
C ALA A 189 -4.07 -9.95 11.25
N TYR A 190 -5.30 -10.17 10.79
CA TYR A 190 -6.44 -10.37 11.67
C TYR A 190 -6.30 -11.63 12.54
N GLU A 191 -5.87 -12.75 11.93
CA GLU A 191 -5.61 -14.00 12.67
C GLU A 191 -4.52 -13.80 13.75
N PHE A 192 -3.45 -13.09 13.41
CA PHE A 192 -2.36 -12.79 14.35
C PHE A 192 -2.84 -11.97 15.55
N VAL A 193 -3.60 -10.90 15.30
CA VAL A 193 -4.14 -10.04 16.37
C VAL A 193 -5.15 -10.81 17.23
N ALA A 194 -6.03 -11.61 16.63
CA ALA A 194 -7.01 -12.42 17.35
C ALA A 194 -6.35 -13.49 18.23
N GLY A 195 -5.34 -14.19 17.72
CA GLY A 195 -4.58 -15.20 18.48
C GLY A 195 -3.84 -14.61 19.68
N ALA A 196 -3.30 -13.40 19.53
CA ALA A 196 -2.66 -12.71 20.64
C ALA A 196 -3.64 -12.27 21.74
N ALA A 197 -4.85 -11.81 21.36
CA ALA A 197 -5.88 -11.45 22.32
C ALA A 197 -6.42 -12.65 23.12
N ALA A 198 -6.47 -13.84 22.49
CA ALA A 198 -6.89 -15.07 23.17
C ALA A 198 -5.84 -15.65 24.14
N SER A 199 -4.59 -15.19 24.04
CA SER A 199 -3.45 -15.68 24.86
C SER A 199 -3.10 -14.75 26.03
N ALA A 200 -3.82 -13.63 26.17
CA ALA A 200 -3.64 -12.61 27.21
C ALA A 200 -4.70 -12.75 28.30
#